data_AF-A0A9E3DU16-F1
#
_entry.id   AF-A0A9E3DU16-F1
#
_cell.length_a   1.000
_cell.length_b   1.000
_cell.length_c   1.000
_cell.angle_alpha   90.00
_cell.angle_beta   90.00
_cell.angle_gamma   90.00
#
_symmetry.space_group_name_H-M   'P 1'
#
loop_
_entity.id
_entity.type
_entity.pdbx_description
1 polymer ?
#
loop_
_entity_poly.entity_id
_entity_poly.type
_entity_poly.pdbx_seq_one_letter_code
_entity_poly.pdbx_strand_id
1 'polypeptide(L)'
;MPPLITADEARRLGELEDRAAIEALVERAWRARTERFADATDMCSLVNAKSGGCAEDCGFCAQSRYAEADTPMHAMMEPEQILEHARAAEAAGAHRFCMVTQGQGLSKRDFDKVLEGARLVAEHTNLKRCVSIGHMSVERAKALKAAGIQRVHHNVETARSYYPEVSSTVRYEGRLRTIDAARTAGLETCVGGILNLGESREQRVEMAFELAKINPTSVPINLLNPRPGTKFGDRDVMDPWEAVKWIAIFRLILPEALFRLCGGRVENLGEFQAMAVKAGLNGVMMGNFLTTLGNTPEEDRAMFEELGLNVARQPDNGADPRPDNRSGWLAGETPDVIAEALADTPPVLDLHLWDPASQLRFAAKRSVPPRPDGAPNTGQNRTTREGEARRTRAA
;
A
#
# COMPACT_ATOMS: atom_id res chain seq x y z
N MET A 1 8.59 -16.67 -12.06
CA MET A 1 9.88 -16.94 -12.72
C MET A 1 11.05 -16.61 -11.79
N PRO A 2 12.27 -17.16 -12.02
CA PRO A 2 13.43 -16.81 -11.21
C PRO A 2 13.79 -15.31 -11.33
N PRO A 3 14.49 -14.75 -10.33
CA PRO A 3 15.08 -13.42 -10.42
C PRO A 3 15.92 -13.22 -11.69
N LEU A 4 15.87 -12.02 -12.29
CA LEU A 4 16.71 -11.65 -13.44
C LEU A 4 18.15 -11.32 -13.06
N ILE A 5 18.40 -11.13 -11.76
CA ILE A 5 19.71 -10.83 -11.19
C ILE A 5 19.97 -11.72 -9.98
N THR A 6 21.24 -12.02 -9.74
CA THR A 6 21.66 -12.77 -8.56
C THR A 6 21.75 -11.86 -7.34
N ALA A 7 21.86 -12.45 -6.15
CA ALA A 7 22.07 -11.68 -4.92
C ALA A 7 23.38 -10.87 -4.96
N ASP A 8 24.44 -11.42 -5.57
CA ASP A 8 25.71 -10.71 -5.71
C ASP A 8 25.61 -9.53 -6.68
N GLU A 9 24.86 -9.68 -7.77
CA GLU A 9 24.59 -8.57 -8.68
C GLU A 9 23.72 -7.50 -8.00
N ALA A 10 22.69 -7.87 -7.25
CA ALA A 10 21.86 -6.95 -6.49
C ALA A 10 22.68 -6.14 -5.47
N ARG A 11 23.64 -6.78 -4.77
CA ARG A 11 24.58 -6.10 -3.87
C ARG A 11 25.42 -5.07 -4.61
N ARG A 12 26.05 -5.44 -5.73
CA ARG A 12 26.85 -4.50 -6.55
C ARG A 12 26.02 -3.33 -7.07
N LEU A 13 24.79 -3.59 -7.51
CA LEU A 13 23.87 -2.53 -7.94
C LEU A 13 23.47 -1.62 -6.78
N GLY A 14 23.32 -2.16 -5.57
CA GLY A 14 23.05 -1.38 -4.35
C GLY A 14 24.12 -0.35 -4.02
N GLU A 15 25.37 -0.60 -4.42
CA GLU A 15 26.51 0.31 -4.22
C GLU A 15 26.63 1.43 -5.26
N LEU A 16 25.77 1.47 -6.29
CA LEU A 16 25.83 2.53 -7.30
C LEU A 16 25.50 3.90 -6.69
N GLU A 17 26.40 4.86 -6.86
CA GLU A 17 26.19 6.28 -6.49
C GLU A 17 26.15 7.20 -7.72
N ASP A 18 26.74 6.76 -8.84
CA ASP A 18 26.72 7.51 -10.09
C ASP A 18 25.31 7.53 -10.70
N ARG A 19 24.82 8.73 -11.02
CA ARG A 19 23.46 8.94 -11.50
C ARG A 19 23.23 8.33 -12.88
N ALA A 20 24.21 8.42 -13.79
CA ALA A 20 24.08 7.82 -15.11
C ALA A 20 23.99 6.28 -15.03
N ALA A 21 24.73 5.66 -14.11
CA ALA A 21 24.61 4.24 -13.82
C ALA A 21 23.24 3.86 -13.23
N ILE A 22 22.67 4.70 -12.34
CA ILE A 22 21.33 4.49 -11.80
C ILE A 22 20.26 4.65 -12.89
N GLU A 23 20.39 5.63 -13.78
CA GLU A 23 19.49 5.80 -14.93
C GLU A 23 19.52 4.57 -15.86
N ALA A 24 20.71 4.04 -16.16
CA ALA A 24 20.84 2.81 -16.95
C ALA A 24 20.16 1.60 -16.27
N LEU A 25 20.23 1.52 -14.93
CA LEU A 25 19.53 0.52 -14.14
C LEU A 25 18.00 0.72 -14.20
N VAL A 26 17.51 1.96 -14.11
CA VAL A 26 16.09 2.31 -14.26
C VAL A 26 15.59 1.90 -15.64
N GLU A 27 16.32 2.17 -16.72
CA GLU A 27 15.95 1.74 -18.07
C GLU A 27 15.92 0.21 -18.22
N ARG A 28 16.84 -0.50 -17.55
CA ARG A 28 16.80 -1.97 -17.50
C ARG A 28 15.55 -2.49 -16.79
N ALA A 29 15.18 -1.87 -15.67
CA ALA A 29 13.97 -2.22 -14.93
C ALA A 29 12.69 -1.87 -15.71
N TRP A 30 12.70 -0.75 -16.44
CA TRP A 30 11.62 -0.35 -17.34
C TRP A 30 11.37 -1.42 -18.40
N ARG A 31 12.42 -1.86 -19.11
CA ARG A 31 12.31 -2.95 -20.10
C ARG A 31 11.74 -4.22 -19.48
N ALA A 32 12.25 -4.62 -18.32
CA ALA A 32 11.76 -5.81 -17.63
C ALA A 32 10.26 -5.70 -17.28
N ARG A 33 9.78 -4.50 -16.92
CA ARG A 33 8.38 -4.20 -16.65
C ARG A 33 7.55 -4.19 -17.95
N THR A 34 7.98 -3.48 -19.00
CA THR A 34 7.21 -3.38 -20.26
C THR A 34 7.12 -4.70 -21.01
N GLU A 35 8.16 -5.55 -20.98
CA GLU A 35 8.14 -6.88 -21.60
C GLU A 35 7.08 -7.81 -20.96
N ARG A 36 6.73 -7.58 -19.69
CA ARG A 36 5.83 -8.47 -18.91
C ARG A 36 4.43 -7.93 -18.75
N PHE A 37 4.30 -6.61 -18.72
CA PHE A 37 3.06 -5.92 -18.40
C PHE A 37 2.60 -4.98 -19.53
N ALA A 38 3.39 -4.79 -20.58
CA ALA A 38 3.12 -3.82 -21.63
C ALA A 38 2.80 -2.45 -21.02
N ASP A 39 1.61 -1.91 -21.25
CA ASP A 39 1.10 -0.65 -20.71
C ASP A 39 0.28 -0.81 -19.41
N ALA A 40 0.09 -2.03 -18.92
CA ALA A 40 -0.83 -2.35 -17.83
C ALA A 40 -0.46 -1.71 -16.48
N THR A 41 -1.49 -1.26 -15.78
CA THR A 41 -1.37 -0.68 -14.44
C THR A 41 -2.29 -1.39 -13.43
N ASP A 42 -2.09 -1.12 -12.13
CA ASP A 42 -2.97 -1.55 -11.02
C ASP A 42 -3.01 -0.43 -9.97
N MET A 43 -3.87 0.55 -10.22
CA MET A 43 -4.06 1.71 -9.35
C MET A 43 -5.00 1.35 -8.20
N CYS A 44 -4.56 1.51 -6.95
CA CYS A 44 -5.43 1.20 -5.82
C CYS A 44 -5.62 2.39 -4.89
N SER A 45 -6.81 2.47 -4.31
CA SER A 45 -7.14 3.38 -3.22
C SER A 45 -7.44 2.56 -1.96
N LEU A 46 -7.41 3.21 -0.79
CA LEU A 46 -7.69 2.58 0.49
C LEU A 46 -8.70 3.38 1.30
N VAL A 47 -9.32 2.71 2.24
CA VAL A 47 -9.98 3.35 3.39
C VAL A 47 -9.30 2.86 4.68
N ASN A 48 -9.02 3.78 5.60
CA ASN A 48 -8.63 3.45 6.96
C ASN A 48 -9.91 3.11 7.75
N ALA A 49 -10.41 1.88 7.61
CA ALA A 49 -11.69 1.44 8.15
C ALA A 49 -11.73 1.38 9.69
N LYS A 50 -10.56 1.32 10.35
CA LYS A 50 -10.42 1.40 11.80
C LYS A 50 -9.05 1.97 12.14
N SER A 51 -9.02 3.08 12.86
CA SER A 51 -7.78 3.83 13.10
C SER A 51 -7.45 4.03 14.57
N GLY A 52 -6.15 4.06 14.86
CA GLY A 52 -5.58 4.43 16.17
C GLY A 52 -5.72 3.37 17.27
N GLY A 53 -4.90 3.50 18.32
CA GLY A 53 -4.93 2.61 19.49
C GLY A 53 -4.43 1.18 19.22
N CYS A 54 -3.55 1.01 18.23
CA CYS A 54 -2.98 -0.29 17.87
C CYS A 54 -2.16 -0.86 19.03
N ALA A 55 -2.36 -2.14 19.35
CA ALA A 55 -1.62 -2.83 20.40
C ALA A 55 -0.16 -3.14 20.03
N GLU A 56 0.25 -2.88 18.79
CA GLU A 56 1.59 -3.19 18.30
C GLU A 56 2.58 -2.04 18.49
N ASP A 57 3.85 -2.41 18.65
CA ASP A 57 4.95 -1.47 18.87
C ASP A 57 5.74 -1.11 17.60
N CYS A 58 5.20 -1.32 16.39
CA CYS A 58 5.89 -1.01 15.14
C CYS A 58 6.55 0.38 15.17
N GLY A 59 7.88 0.43 15.05
CA GLY A 59 8.70 1.63 15.28
C GLY A 59 8.40 2.82 14.36
N PHE A 60 7.83 2.56 13.17
CA PHE A 60 7.43 3.56 12.19
C PHE A 60 5.99 4.06 12.34
N CYS A 61 5.14 3.37 13.12
CA CYS A 61 3.69 3.51 12.99
C CYS A 61 3.09 4.50 14.00
N ALA A 62 2.56 5.63 13.52
CA ALA A 62 1.88 6.62 14.36
C ALA A 62 0.61 6.06 15.05
N GLN A 63 -0.02 5.04 14.45
CA GLN A 63 -1.20 4.39 15.02
C GLN A 63 -0.89 3.47 16.22
N SER A 64 0.39 3.17 16.46
CA SER A 64 0.83 2.44 17.66
C SER A 64 0.38 3.17 18.92
N ARG A 65 -0.17 2.42 19.88
CA ARG A 65 -0.46 2.98 21.22
C ARG A 65 0.79 3.40 21.97
N TYR A 66 1.95 2.89 21.59
CA TYR A 66 3.24 3.21 22.20
C TYR A 66 3.93 4.41 21.55
N ALA A 67 3.44 4.87 20.39
CA ALA A 67 3.90 6.12 19.79
C ALA A 67 3.22 7.30 20.48
N GLU A 68 3.96 8.36 20.73
CA GLU A 68 3.44 9.67 21.15
C GLU A 68 2.93 10.50 19.97
N ALA A 69 3.19 10.04 18.73
CA ALA A 69 2.69 10.69 17.53
C ALA A 69 1.16 10.84 17.55
N ASP A 70 0.69 12.01 17.12
CA ASP A 70 -0.72 12.26 16.91
C ASP A 70 -1.25 11.38 15.77
N THR A 71 -2.43 10.79 16.00
CA THR A 71 -3.09 9.96 15.01
C THR A 71 -4.60 10.03 15.19
N PRO A 72 -5.37 10.19 14.11
CA PRO A 72 -6.81 10.00 14.15
C PRO A 72 -7.18 8.64 14.75
N MET A 73 -8.06 8.64 15.74
CA MET A 73 -8.59 7.43 16.34
C MET A 73 -10.10 7.39 16.14
N HIS A 74 -10.61 6.29 15.58
CA HIS A 74 -12.04 6.06 15.41
C HIS A 74 -12.35 4.56 15.42
N ALA A 75 -13.61 4.23 15.71
CA ALA A 75 -14.08 2.85 15.70
C ALA A 75 -14.15 2.28 14.28
N MET A 76 -14.37 0.97 14.19
CA MET A 76 -14.62 0.29 12.91
C MET A 76 -15.83 0.90 12.21
N MET A 77 -15.63 1.34 10.98
CA MET A 77 -16.68 1.85 10.09
C MET A 77 -17.80 0.82 9.90
N GLU A 78 -19.02 1.32 9.69
CA GLU A 78 -20.15 0.51 9.24
C GLU A 78 -19.99 0.13 7.76
N PRO A 79 -20.56 -1.01 7.31
CA PRO A 79 -20.46 -1.47 5.93
C PRO A 79 -20.86 -0.43 4.87
N GLU A 80 -21.87 0.38 5.14
CA GLU A 80 -22.36 1.43 4.25
C GLU A 80 -21.33 2.55 4.07
N GLN A 81 -20.64 2.93 5.14
CA GLN A 81 -19.54 3.91 5.09
C GLN A 81 -18.38 3.38 4.25
N ILE A 82 -18.08 2.08 4.34
CA ILE A 82 -17.06 1.43 3.51
C ILE A 82 -17.45 1.51 2.03
N LEU A 83 -18.72 1.25 1.70
CA LEU A 83 -19.23 1.35 0.33
C LEU A 83 -19.14 2.78 -0.21
N GLU A 84 -19.47 3.78 0.59
CA GLU A 84 -19.34 5.20 0.19
C GLU A 84 -17.90 5.55 -0.21
N HIS A 85 -16.92 5.14 0.62
CA HIS A 85 -15.51 5.31 0.30
C HIS A 85 -15.09 4.55 -0.97
N ALA A 86 -15.66 3.36 -1.20
CA ALA A 86 -15.40 2.61 -2.42
C ALA A 86 -15.95 3.32 -3.66
N ARG A 87 -17.17 3.86 -3.61
CA ARG A 87 -17.74 4.67 -4.71
C ARG A 87 -16.89 5.89 -5.03
N ALA A 88 -16.40 6.58 -3.99
CA ALA A 88 -15.48 7.72 -4.18
C ALA A 88 -14.16 7.29 -4.84
N ALA A 89 -13.59 6.17 -4.40
CA ALA A 89 -12.39 5.60 -5.01
C ALA A 89 -12.60 5.19 -6.48
N GLU A 90 -13.76 4.61 -6.79
CA GLU A 90 -14.13 4.22 -8.15
C GLU A 90 -14.27 5.44 -9.07
N ALA A 91 -14.96 6.48 -8.60
CA ALA A 91 -15.12 7.75 -9.31
C ALA A 91 -13.78 8.45 -9.54
N ALA A 92 -12.84 8.30 -8.60
CA ALA A 92 -11.46 8.79 -8.73
C ALA A 92 -10.58 7.93 -9.66
N GLY A 93 -11.12 6.86 -10.27
CA GLY A 93 -10.42 6.04 -11.26
C GLY A 93 -9.60 4.89 -10.67
N ALA A 94 -9.79 4.52 -9.40
CA ALA A 94 -9.11 3.35 -8.84
C ALA A 94 -9.55 2.05 -9.56
N HIS A 95 -8.62 1.10 -9.70
CA HIS A 95 -8.91 -0.27 -10.14
C HIS A 95 -9.22 -1.18 -8.96
N ARG A 96 -8.68 -0.86 -7.79
CA ARG A 96 -8.79 -1.68 -6.58
C ARG A 96 -9.02 -0.82 -5.35
N PHE A 97 -9.86 -1.32 -4.45
CA PHE A 97 -10.16 -0.70 -3.16
C PHE A 97 -9.73 -1.60 -2.01
N CYS A 98 -9.00 -1.02 -1.05
CA CYS A 98 -8.43 -1.74 0.08
C CYS A 98 -9.02 -1.27 1.41
N MET A 99 -9.66 -2.17 2.15
CA MET A 99 -10.08 -1.92 3.52
C MET A 99 -8.92 -2.20 4.47
N VAL A 100 -8.43 -1.16 5.14
CA VAL A 100 -7.27 -1.24 6.03
C VAL A 100 -7.68 -0.96 7.46
N THR A 101 -7.19 -1.76 8.40
CA THR A 101 -7.44 -1.55 9.83
C THR A 101 -6.15 -1.59 10.62
N GLN A 102 -6.09 -0.82 11.70
CA GLN A 102 -5.07 -1.00 12.73
C GLN A 102 -5.22 -2.35 13.46
N GLY A 103 -4.12 -2.80 14.09
CA GLY A 103 -4.12 -3.88 15.06
C GLY A 103 -3.59 -5.20 14.53
N GLN A 104 -3.32 -6.11 15.46
CA GLN A 104 -2.88 -7.47 15.20
C GLN A 104 -3.93 -8.35 14.51
N GLY A 105 -5.21 -7.98 14.57
CA GLY A 105 -6.32 -8.71 14.00
C GLY A 105 -7.67 -8.14 14.45
N LEU A 106 -8.74 -8.48 13.75
CA LEU A 106 -10.09 -7.98 14.09
C LEU A 106 -10.85 -8.90 15.04
N SER A 107 -11.66 -8.29 15.90
CA SER A 107 -12.71 -8.97 16.65
C SER A 107 -13.72 -9.64 15.70
N LYS A 108 -14.51 -10.61 16.19
CA LYS A 108 -15.56 -11.23 15.37
C LYS A 108 -16.52 -10.19 14.78
N ARG A 109 -17.01 -9.26 15.61
CA ARG A 109 -17.92 -8.19 15.19
C ARG A 109 -17.30 -7.30 14.10
N ASP A 110 -16.07 -6.84 14.28
CA ASP A 110 -15.42 -5.96 13.30
C ASP A 110 -15.10 -6.72 12.01
N PHE A 111 -14.82 -8.03 12.10
CA PHE A 111 -14.62 -8.89 10.94
C PHE A 111 -15.91 -9.09 10.14
N ASP A 112 -17.03 -9.32 10.81
CA ASP A 112 -18.34 -9.46 10.16
C ASP A 112 -18.70 -8.18 9.37
N LYS A 113 -18.36 -7.00 9.90
CA LYS A 113 -18.49 -5.72 9.17
C LYS A 113 -17.61 -5.64 7.92
N VAL A 114 -16.37 -6.13 7.98
CA VAL A 114 -15.50 -6.20 6.78
C VAL A 114 -16.09 -7.13 5.73
N LEU A 115 -16.63 -8.28 6.13
CA LEU A 115 -17.28 -9.21 5.20
C LEU A 115 -18.50 -8.57 4.54
N GLU A 116 -19.31 -7.84 5.30
CA GLU A 116 -20.48 -7.16 4.75
C GLU A 116 -20.09 -6.00 3.83
N GLY A 117 -19.13 -5.17 4.25
CA GLY A 117 -18.58 -4.11 3.40
C GLY A 117 -17.99 -4.67 2.10
N ALA A 118 -17.30 -5.81 2.16
CA ALA A 118 -16.77 -6.48 0.97
C ALA A 118 -17.87 -6.90 -0.02
N ARG A 119 -19.00 -7.43 0.47
CA ARG A 119 -20.16 -7.80 -0.35
C ARG A 119 -20.80 -6.59 -0.99
N LEU A 120 -21.04 -5.53 -0.21
CA LEU A 120 -21.61 -4.28 -0.72
C LEU A 120 -20.72 -3.67 -1.81
N VAL A 121 -19.40 -3.63 -1.61
CA VAL A 121 -18.47 -3.15 -2.63
C VAL A 121 -18.49 -4.06 -3.86
N ALA A 122 -18.63 -5.37 -3.69
CA ALA A 122 -18.74 -6.30 -4.81
C ALA A 122 -20.02 -6.13 -5.63
N GLU A 123 -21.14 -5.82 -4.96
CA GLU A 123 -22.44 -5.64 -5.59
C GLU A 123 -22.57 -4.29 -6.30
N HIS A 124 -22.01 -3.23 -5.73
CA HIS A 124 -22.31 -1.86 -6.13
C HIS A 124 -21.16 -1.10 -6.81
N THR A 125 -20.02 -1.75 -7.05
CA THR A 125 -18.86 -1.12 -7.71
C THR A 125 -18.18 -2.09 -8.66
N ASN A 126 -17.44 -1.56 -9.63
CA ASN A 126 -16.57 -2.32 -10.52
C ASN A 126 -15.12 -2.40 -9.98
N LEU A 127 -14.92 -2.31 -8.67
CA LEU A 127 -13.60 -2.32 -8.03
C LEU A 127 -13.16 -3.74 -7.65
N LYS A 128 -11.88 -4.06 -7.88
CA LYS A 128 -11.24 -5.20 -7.21
C LYS A 128 -11.16 -4.92 -5.71
N ARG A 129 -11.33 -5.93 -4.87
CA ARG A 129 -11.38 -5.77 -3.41
C ARG A 129 -10.17 -6.38 -2.72
N CYS A 130 -9.63 -5.64 -1.77
CA CYS A 130 -8.44 -5.98 -0.99
C CYS A 130 -8.68 -5.69 0.49
N VAL A 131 -7.97 -6.40 1.37
CA VAL A 131 -7.97 -6.11 2.82
C VAL A 131 -6.55 -6.09 3.39
N SER A 132 -6.33 -5.26 4.41
CA SER A 132 -5.14 -5.27 5.27
C SER A 132 -5.60 -5.21 6.73
N ILE A 133 -5.90 -6.37 7.32
CA ILE A 133 -6.62 -6.47 8.60
C ILE A 133 -5.87 -7.25 9.69
N GLY A 134 -4.54 -7.30 9.59
CA GLY A 134 -3.68 -8.01 10.54
C GLY A 134 -3.63 -9.52 10.30
N HIS A 135 -3.33 -10.28 11.35
CA HIS A 135 -3.26 -11.73 11.32
C HIS A 135 -4.62 -12.36 11.06
N MET A 136 -4.62 -13.41 10.26
CA MET A 136 -5.82 -14.19 9.95
C MET A 136 -5.51 -15.68 9.86
N SER A 137 -6.49 -16.50 10.23
CA SER A 137 -6.46 -17.95 10.01
C SER A 137 -6.92 -18.28 8.59
N VAL A 138 -6.73 -19.53 8.17
CA VAL A 138 -7.20 -20.03 6.88
C VAL A 138 -8.72 -19.92 6.76
N GLU A 139 -9.47 -20.14 7.84
CA GLU A 139 -10.93 -20.05 7.87
C GLU A 139 -11.39 -18.60 7.62
N ARG A 140 -10.72 -17.62 8.25
CA ARG A 140 -11.01 -16.20 8.01
C ARG A 140 -10.62 -15.78 6.59
N ALA A 141 -9.50 -16.29 6.07
CA ALA A 141 -9.12 -16.05 4.67
C ALA A 141 -10.15 -16.64 3.69
N LYS A 142 -10.67 -17.85 3.93
CA LYS A 142 -11.76 -18.43 3.13
C LYS A 142 -13.05 -17.62 3.23
N ALA A 143 -13.40 -17.12 4.40
CA ALA A 143 -14.57 -16.25 4.58
C ALA A 143 -14.42 -14.93 3.80
N LEU A 144 -13.24 -14.31 3.81
CA LEU A 144 -12.94 -13.13 2.99
C LEU A 144 -13.13 -13.43 1.50
N LYS A 145 -12.58 -14.55 1.03
CA LYS A 145 -12.75 -14.98 -0.37
C LYS A 145 -14.23 -15.16 -0.74
N ALA A 146 -15.00 -15.83 0.12
CA ALA A 146 -16.43 -16.03 -0.08
C ALA A 146 -17.23 -14.71 -0.06
N ALA A 147 -16.77 -13.70 0.67
CA ALA A 147 -17.35 -12.35 0.67
C ALA A 147 -16.88 -11.50 -0.53
N GLY A 148 -16.13 -12.07 -1.47
CA GLY A 148 -15.68 -11.37 -2.67
C GLY A 148 -14.37 -10.60 -2.50
N ILE A 149 -13.54 -10.87 -1.50
CA ILE A 149 -12.16 -10.36 -1.47
C ILE A 149 -11.28 -11.16 -2.42
N GLN A 150 -10.43 -10.47 -3.19
CA GLN A 150 -9.47 -11.10 -4.09
C GLN A 150 -8.06 -11.13 -3.49
N ARG A 151 -7.69 -10.09 -2.75
CA ARG A 151 -6.30 -9.85 -2.34
C ARG A 151 -6.18 -9.56 -0.85
N VAL A 152 -5.18 -10.14 -0.21
CA VAL A 152 -4.81 -9.85 1.18
C VAL A 152 -3.43 -9.20 1.21
N HIS A 153 -3.37 -8.03 1.85
CA HIS A 153 -2.14 -7.34 2.16
C HIS A 153 -1.60 -7.76 3.53
N HIS A 154 -0.35 -8.19 3.56
CA HIS A 154 0.37 -8.48 4.79
C HIS A 154 1.88 -8.42 4.56
N ASN A 155 2.51 -7.32 4.97
CA ASN A 155 3.94 -7.10 4.76
C ASN A 155 4.82 -7.95 5.67
N VAL A 156 6.04 -8.22 5.19
CA VAL A 156 7.16 -8.66 6.02
C VAL A 156 7.86 -7.48 6.72
N GLU A 157 7.56 -6.25 6.28
CA GLU A 157 8.06 -4.95 6.73
C GLU A 157 9.54 -4.68 6.42
N THR A 158 10.43 -5.64 6.71
CA THR A 158 11.87 -5.52 6.49
C THR A 158 12.51 -6.92 6.39
N ALA A 159 13.84 -6.96 6.31
CA ALA A 159 14.64 -8.18 6.41
C ALA A 159 14.40 -8.89 7.75
N ARG A 160 14.38 -10.23 7.74
CA ARG A 160 14.25 -10.99 8.99
C ARG A 160 15.35 -10.65 9.99
N SER A 161 16.58 -10.45 9.51
CA SER A 161 17.71 -10.07 10.36
C SER A 161 17.57 -8.70 11.03
N TYR A 162 16.78 -7.77 10.47
CA TYR A 162 16.54 -6.43 11.03
C TYR A 162 15.22 -6.31 11.78
N TYR A 163 14.29 -7.22 11.54
CA TYR A 163 12.92 -7.13 12.04
C TYR A 163 12.76 -6.91 13.56
N PRO A 164 13.60 -7.49 14.45
CA PRO A 164 13.52 -7.19 15.89
C PRO A 164 13.65 -5.71 16.25
N GLU A 165 14.30 -4.90 15.40
CA GLU A 165 14.38 -3.45 15.58
C GLU A 165 13.08 -2.74 15.21
N VAL A 166 12.26 -3.35 14.37
CA VAL A 166 10.99 -2.79 13.88
C VAL A 166 9.85 -3.05 14.86
N SER A 167 9.71 -4.27 15.39
CA SER A 167 8.66 -4.62 16.34
C SER A 167 9.05 -5.79 17.22
N SER A 168 8.71 -5.71 18.50
CA SER A 168 8.85 -6.80 19.47
C SER A 168 7.53 -7.51 19.78
N THR A 169 6.38 -6.86 19.54
CA THR A 169 5.05 -7.43 19.85
C THR A 169 4.55 -8.44 18.81
N VAL A 170 4.98 -8.30 17.55
CA VAL A 170 4.63 -9.21 16.45
C VAL A 170 5.88 -9.98 16.03
N ARG A 171 5.84 -11.32 16.03
CA ARG A 171 6.96 -12.14 15.52
C ARG A 171 6.92 -12.26 14.00
N TYR A 172 8.10 -12.33 13.36
CA TYR A 172 8.24 -12.48 11.92
C TYR A 172 7.52 -13.74 11.38
N GLU A 173 7.59 -14.85 12.10
CA GLU A 173 6.91 -16.11 11.71
C GLU A 173 5.39 -15.97 11.69
N GLY A 174 4.82 -15.10 12.54
CA GLY A 174 3.39 -14.79 12.55
C GLY A 174 2.92 -14.13 11.25
N ARG A 175 3.78 -13.28 10.67
CA ARG A 175 3.53 -12.65 9.37
C ARG A 175 3.51 -13.70 8.27
N LEU A 176 4.52 -14.57 8.23
CA LEU A 176 4.59 -15.66 7.25
C LEU A 176 3.39 -16.61 7.35
N ARG A 177 2.94 -16.97 8.56
CA ARG A 177 1.72 -17.79 8.74
C ARG A 177 0.48 -17.11 8.16
N THR A 178 0.39 -15.79 8.27
CA THR A 178 -0.75 -15.03 7.73
C THR A 178 -0.72 -15.02 6.19
N ILE A 179 0.46 -14.82 5.61
CA ILE A 179 0.68 -14.87 4.17
C ILE A 179 0.32 -16.26 3.61
N ASP A 180 0.75 -17.31 4.31
CA ASP A 180 0.44 -18.69 3.94
C ASP A 180 -1.05 -19.02 4.07
N ALA A 181 -1.72 -18.48 5.10
CA ALA A 181 -3.17 -18.63 5.26
C ALA A 181 -3.95 -18.01 4.09
N ALA A 182 -3.56 -16.81 3.66
CA ALA A 182 -4.15 -16.15 2.48
C ALA A 182 -3.92 -16.97 1.20
N ARG A 183 -2.68 -17.45 0.99
CA ARG A 183 -2.34 -18.31 -0.14
C ARG A 183 -3.14 -19.62 -0.13
N THR A 184 -3.27 -20.27 1.02
CA THR A 184 -4.02 -21.52 1.21
C THR A 184 -5.52 -21.36 0.91
N ALA A 185 -6.09 -20.18 1.19
CA ALA A 185 -7.46 -19.86 0.80
C ALA A 185 -7.60 -19.58 -0.72
N GLY A 186 -6.50 -19.51 -1.46
CA GLY A 186 -6.46 -19.15 -2.87
C GLY A 186 -6.79 -17.68 -3.12
N LEU A 187 -6.38 -16.80 -2.21
CA LEU A 187 -6.39 -15.35 -2.39
C LEU A 187 -5.05 -14.90 -3.00
N GLU A 188 -5.06 -13.81 -3.75
CA GLU A 188 -3.84 -13.10 -4.14
C GLU A 188 -3.13 -12.58 -2.87
N THR A 189 -1.81 -12.69 -2.85
CA THR A 189 -0.99 -12.15 -1.76
C THR A 189 -0.34 -10.83 -2.19
N CYS A 190 -0.45 -9.83 -1.32
CA CYS A 190 0.19 -8.53 -1.46
C CYS A 190 1.18 -8.36 -0.31
N VAL A 191 2.46 -8.61 -0.58
CA VAL A 191 3.50 -8.75 0.44
C VAL A 191 4.71 -7.93 0.03
N GLY A 192 5.08 -6.98 0.87
CA GLY A 192 6.25 -6.15 0.65
C GLY A 192 6.82 -5.64 1.97
N GLY A 193 7.38 -4.44 1.93
CA GLY A 193 8.08 -3.87 3.07
C GLY A 193 8.21 -2.35 3.00
N ILE A 194 9.02 -1.83 3.92
CA ILE A 194 9.32 -0.41 4.07
C ILE A 194 10.83 -0.26 3.93
N LEU A 195 11.26 0.63 3.04
CA LEU A 195 12.65 1.03 2.91
C LEU A 195 12.96 2.22 3.81
N ASN A 196 14.23 2.35 4.18
CA ASN A 196 14.74 3.42 5.03
C ASN A 196 14.28 3.34 6.50
N LEU A 197 13.99 2.12 6.98
CA LEU A 197 13.80 1.80 8.39
C LEU A 197 15.12 1.69 9.17
N GLY A 198 16.27 1.90 8.53
CA GLY A 198 17.63 1.79 9.12
C GLY A 198 18.30 0.46 8.81
N GLU A 199 17.65 -0.36 8.00
CA GLU A 199 18.23 -1.56 7.43
C GLU A 199 19.41 -1.20 6.51
N SER A 200 20.42 -2.07 6.49
CA SER A 200 21.55 -1.94 5.56
C SER A 200 21.15 -2.30 4.12
N ARG A 201 22.01 -1.98 3.15
CA ARG A 201 21.83 -2.38 1.75
C ARG A 201 21.73 -3.91 1.61
N GLU A 202 22.52 -4.66 2.36
CA GLU A 202 22.46 -6.13 2.41
C GLU A 202 21.12 -6.64 2.92
N GLN A 203 20.54 -5.97 3.91
CA GLN A 203 19.23 -6.30 4.46
C GLN A 203 18.11 -6.00 3.45
N ARG A 204 18.25 -4.95 2.63
CA ARG A 204 17.32 -4.74 1.50
C ARG A 204 17.39 -5.89 0.48
N VAL A 205 18.59 -6.38 0.17
CA VAL A 205 18.77 -7.58 -0.68
C VAL A 205 18.15 -8.82 -0.02
N GLU A 206 18.40 -9.04 1.27
CA GLU A 206 17.80 -10.14 2.04
C GLU A 206 16.27 -10.13 1.91
N MET A 207 15.64 -8.98 2.17
CA MET A 207 14.20 -8.81 2.04
C MET A 207 13.71 -9.10 0.62
N ALA A 208 14.38 -8.55 -0.41
CA ALA A 208 13.98 -8.76 -1.80
C ALA A 208 13.99 -10.24 -2.20
N PHE A 209 15.01 -11.00 -1.79
CA PHE A 209 15.09 -12.43 -2.06
C PHE A 209 14.16 -13.27 -1.18
N GLU A 210 13.80 -12.81 0.03
CA GLU A 210 12.73 -13.43 0.82
C GLU A 210 11.37 -13.24 0.14
N LEU A 211 11.08 -12.04 -0.36
CA LEU A 211 9.89 -11.78 -1.17
C LEU A 211 9.87 -12.65 -2.44
N ALA A 212 11.01 -12.85 -3.10
CA ALA A 212 11.10 -13.73 -4.28
C ALA A 212 10.75 -15.19 -3.94
N LYS A 213 11.13 -15.68 -2.75
CA LYS A 213 10.72 -17.01 -2.24
C LYS A 213 9.23 -17.05 -1.90
N ILE A 214 8.67 -15.98 -1.36
CA ILE A 214 7.24 -15.85 -1.09
C ILE A 214 6.45 -15.79 -2.41
N ASN A 215 7.04 -15.24 -3.48
CA ASN A 215 6.43 -15.09 -4.79
C ASN A 215 5.00 -14.49 -4.75
N PRO A 216 4.82 -13.29 -4.15
CA PRO A 216 3.51 -12.69 -4.03
C PRO A 216 3.02 -12.13 -5.38
N THR A 217 1.69 -12.06 -5.54
CA THR A 217 1.06 -11.45 -6.73
C THR A 217 1.38 -9.96 -6.83
N SER A 218 1.41 -9.26 -5.70
CA SER A 218 1.74 -7.83 -5.63
C SER A 218 2.77 -7.54 -4.54
N VAL A 219 3.67 -6.60 -4.82
CA VAL A 219 4.72 -6.15 -3.88
C VAL A 219 4.53 -4.65 -3.64
N PRO A 220 3.95 -4.26 -2.50
CA PRO A 220 3.93 -2.87 -2.07
C PRO A 220 5.29 -2.47 -1.50
N ILE A 221 5.88 -1.41 -2.04
CA ILE A 221 7.05 -0.76 -1.45
C ILE A 221 6.56 0.52 -0.79
N ASN A 222 6.88 0.66 0.50
CA ASN A 222 6.71 1.91 1.23
C ASN A 222 8.09 2.51 1.46
N LEU A 223 8.14 3.83 1.54
CA LEU A 223 9.32 4.56 1.98
C LEU A 223 9.00 5.09 3.38
N LEU A 224 9.96 5.03 4.31
CA LEU A 224 9.72 5.57 5.65
C LEU A 224 9.31 7.05 5.52
N ASN A 225 8.15 7.38 6.08
CA ASN A 225 7.73 8.73 6.38
C ASN A 225 7.96 8.94 7.88
N PRO A 226 9.07 9.59 8.29
CA PRO A 226 9.40 9.78 9.69
C PRO A 226 8.29 10.56 10.40
N ARG A 227 7.69 9.97 11.42
CA ARG A 227 6.62 10.60 12.20
C ARG A 227 7.14 11.01 13.57
N PRO A 228 7.18 12.32 13.89
CA PRO A 228 7.52 12.79 15.23
C PRO A 228 6.68 12.08 16.30
N GLY A 229 7.33 11.61 17.36
CA GLY A 229 6.72 10.81 18.42
C GLY A 229 6.63 9.31 18.11
N THR A 230 7.22 8.81 17.03
CA THR A 230 7.46 7.38 16.81
C THR A 230 8.91 7.02 17.14
N LYS A 231 9.25 5.72 17.26
CA LYS A 231 10.65 5.27 17.46
C LYS A 231 11.56 5.77 16.32
N PHE A 232 11.02 5.82 15.11
CA PHE A 232 11.74 6.22 13.89
C PHE A 232 11.49 7.68 13.48
N GLY A 233 10.99 8.52 14.39
CA GLY A 233 10.56 9.89 14.10
C GLY A 233 11.67 10.88 13.74
N ASP A 234 12.91 10.66 14.20
CA ASP A 234 14.05 11.55 13.95
C ASP A 234 14.87 11.21 12.69
N ARG A 235 14.50 10.15 11.96
CA ARG A 235 15.23 9.74 10.75
C ARG A 235 14.96 10.70 9.61
N ASP A 236 15.92 10.80 8.70
CA ASP A 236 15.74 11.55 7.46
C ASP A 236 14.95 10.73 6.45
N VAL A 237 14.28 11.43 5.53
CA VAL A 237 13.68 10.79 4.35
C VAL A 237 14.77 10.20 3.46
N MET A 238 14.42 9.16 2.71
CA MET A 238 15.28 8.49 1.76
C MET A 238 15.58 9.44 0.60
N ASP A 239 16.84 9.48 0.18
CA ASP A 239 17.22 10.18 -1.04
C ASP A 239 16.44 9.63 -2.26
N PRO A 240 15.90 10.49 -3.14
CA PRO A 240 15.11 10.05 -4.29
C PRO A 240 15.87 9.11 -5.23
N TRP A 241 17.18 9.31 -5.44
CA TRP A 241 18.01 8.44 -6.28
C TRP A 241 18.21 7.07 -5.64
N GLU A 242 18.41 7.02 -4.32
CA GLU A 242 18.42 5.75 -3.59
C GLU A 242 17.07 5.02 -3.73
N ALA A 243 15.95 5.73 -3.61
CA ALA A 243 14.62 5.13 -3.72
C ALA A 243 14.38 4.53 -5.11
N VAL A 244 14.62 5.26 -6.20
CA VAL A 244 14.45 4.73 -7.57
C VAL A 244 15.40 3.58 -7.88
N LYS A 245 16.65 3.64 -7.38
CA LYS A 245 17.62 2.54 -7.50
C LYS A 245 17.09 1.26 -6.87
N TRP A 246 16.60 1.33 -5.64
CA TRP A 246 16.08 0.14 -4.95
C TRP A 246 14.77 -0.38 -5.56
N ILE A 247 13.88 0.50 -6.05
CA ILE A 247 12.70 0.06 -6.81
C ILE A 247 13.13 -0.72 -8.07
N ALA A 248 14.12 -0.23 -8.81
CA ALA A 248 14.65 -0.91 -10.00
C ALA A 248 15.29 -2.27 -9.66
N ILE A 249 16.09 -2.36 -8.60
CA ILE A 249 16.67 -3.63 -8.12
C ILE A 249 15.55 -4.61 -7.77
N PHE A 250 14.53 -4.18 -7.03
CA PHE A 250 13.40 -5.02 -6.65
C PHE A 250 12.62 -5.52 -7.87
N ARG A 251 12.37 -4.68 -8.88
CA ARG A 251 11.77 -5.10 -10.15
C ARG A 251 12.56 -6.22 -10.82
N LEU A 252 13.89 -6.11 -10.86
CA LEU A 252 14.72 -7.16 -11.48
C LEU A 252 14.73 -8.47 -10.69
N ILE A 253 14.59 -8.40 -9.36
CA ILE A 253 14.50 -9.59 -8.50
C ILE A 253 13.13 -10.25 -8.58
N LEU A 254 12.05 -9.47 -8.69
CA LEU A 254 10.64 -9.91 -8.70
C LEU A 254 9.95 -9.50 -10.00
N PRO A 255 10.40 -10.02 -11.16
CA PRO A 255 10.02 -9.43 -12.44
C PRO A 255 8.54 -9.60 -12.78
N GLU A 256 7.84 -10.60 -12.21
CA GLU A 256 6.42 -10.89 -12.44
C GLU A 256 5.48 -10.31 -11.38
N ALA A 257 6.01 -9.68 -10.33
CA ALA A 257 5.16 -9.10 -9.29
C ALA A 257 4.60 -7.75 -9.73
N LEU A 258 3.38 -7.45 -9.28
CA LEU A 258 2.78 -6.12 -9.42
C LEU A 258 3.35 -5.19 -8.37
N PHE A 259 4.30 -4.36 -8.77
CA PHE A 259 4.92 -3.39 -7.90
C PHE A 259 4.03 -2.18 -7.73
N ARG A 260 3.87 -1.75 -6.48
CA ARG A 260 3.14 -0.54 -6.16
C ARG A 260 3.84 0.28 -5.11
N LEU A 261 3.88 1.59 -5.33
CA LEU A 261 4.46 2.52 -4.37
C LEU A 261 3.36 3.12 -3.50
N CYS A 262 3.53 3.01 -2.18
CA CYS A 262 2.51 3.31 -1.19
C CYS A 262 2.96 4.47 -0.29
N GLY A 263 2.97 4.28 1.03
CA GLY A 263 3.26 5.33 1.99
C GLY A 263 4.67 5.91 1.84
N GLY A 264 4.78 7.21 2.08
CA GLY A 264 6.05 7.96 2.05
C GLY A 264 6.51 8.40 0.67
N ARG A 265 5.82 8.02 -0.43
CA ARG A 265 6.25 8.39 -1.78
C ARG A 265 6.30 9.89 -2.02
N VAL A 266 5.35 10.65 -1.46
CA VAL A 266 5.29 12.10 -1.67
C VAL A 266 6.48 12.78 -1.00
N GLU A 267 6.74 12.43 0.26
CA GLU A 267 7.81 13.02 1.06
C GLU A 267 9.21 12.63 0.60
N ASN A 268 9.38 11.39 0.11
CA ASN A 268 10.68 10.86 -0.27
C ASN A 268 11.04 11.11 -1.74
N LEU A 269 10.06 11.25 -2.65
CA LEU A 269 10.34 11.37 -4.08
C LEU A 269 10.01 12.75 -4.66
N GLY A 270 8.96 13.43 -4.20
CA GLY A 270 8.51 14.68 -4.82
C GLY A 270 8.33 14.52 -6.34
N GLU A 271 9.12 15.25 -7.12
CA GLU A 271 9.11 15.22 -8.59
C GLU A 271 9.71 13.94 -9.20
N PHE A 272 10.44 13.13 -8.42
CA PHE A 272 11.04 11.86 -8.89
C PHE A 272 10.03 10.72 -9.06
N GLN A 273 8.75 10.92 -8.73
CA GLN A 273 7.75 9.85 -8.81
C GLN A 273 7.60 9.28 -10.23
N ALA A 274 7.67 10.11 -11.28
CA ALA A 274 7.65 9.63 -12.67
C ALA A 274 8.87 8.73 -12.99
N MET A 275 10.05 9.07 -12.46
CA MET A 275 11.24 8.22 -12.57
C MET A 275 11.06 6.91 -11.77
N ALA A 276 10.41 6.95 -10.61
CA ALA A 276 10.07 5.75 -9.85
C ALA A 276 9.11 4.84 -10.64
N VAL A 277 8.15 5.40 -11.40
CA VAL A 277 7.31 4.58 -12.31
C VAL A 277 8.18 3.86 -13.33
N LYS A 278 9.12 4.56 -13.97
CA LYS A 278 10.10 3.95 -14.90
C LYS A 278 10.99 2.90 -14.23
N ALA A 279 11.33 3.08 -12.95
CA ALA A 279 12.07 2.10 -12.16
C ALA A 279 11.31 0.77 -11.96
N GLY A 280 10.06 0.68 -12.42
CA GLY A 280 9.37 -0.58 -12.62
C GLY A 280 8.08 -0.71 -11.83
N LEU A 281 7.36 0.37 -11.54
CA LEU A 281 6.06 0.29 -10.89
C LEU A 281 4.95 -0.13 -11.88
N ASN A 282 3.93 -0.80 -11.35
CA ASN A 282 2.66 -1.03 -12.05
C ASN A 282 1.55 -0.11 -11.54
N GLY A 283 1.72 0.52 -10.38
CA GLY A 283 0.70 1.40 -9.83
C GLY A 283 1.15 2.09 -8.56
N VAL A 284 0.26 2.90 -7.99
CA VAL A 284 0.48 3.57 -6.71
C VAL A 284 -0.72 3.36 -5.79
N MET A 285 -0.55 3.73 -4.51
CA MET A 285 -1.69 4.06 -3.67
C MET A 285 -2.14 5.48 -4.00
N MET A 286 -3.35 5.59 -4.56
CA MET A 286 -3.95 6.85 -4.98
C MET A 286 -4.57 7.59 -3.80
N GLY A 287 -4.49 8.91 -3.82
CA GLY A 287 -5.10 9.76 -2.80
C GLY A 287 -4.42 9.63 -1.44
N ASN A 288 -5.20 9.87 -0.39
CA ASN A 288 -4.68 9.91 0.98
C ASN A 288 -4.25 8.54 1.50
N PHE A 289 -3.20 8.52 2.31
CA PHE A 289 -2.75 7.35 3.04
C PHE A 289 -3.48 7.23 4.39
N LEU A 290 -3.11 6.22 5.19
CA LEU A 290 -3.76 5.95 6.48
C LEU A 290 -3.73 7.13 7.45
N THR A 291 -2.65 7.89 7.46
CA THR A 291 -2.42 8.99 8.42
C THR A 291 -1.81 10.24 7.79
N THR A 292 -1.60 10.25 6.47
CA THR A 292 -0.94 11.35 5.75
C THR A 292 -1.64 11.63 4.44
N LEU A 293 -1.52 12.86 3.96
CA LEU A 293 -2.05 13.26 2.66
C LEU A 293 -1.16 12.70 1.55
N GLY A 294 -1.77 12.37 0.42
CA GLY A 294 -1.07 11.97 -0.80
C GLY A 294 -1.25 12.99 -1.92
N ASN A 295 -0.80 12.61 -3.11
CA ASN A 295 -1.19 13.32 -4.33
C ASN A 295 -2.69 13.20 -4.55
N THR A 296 -3.26 14.11 -5.34
CA THR A 296 -4.61 13.96 -5.85
C THR A 296 -4.69 12.75 -6.80
N PRO A 297 -5.86 12.07 -6.88
CA PRO A 297 -6.06 11.01 -7.85
C PRO A 297 -5.76 11.42 -9.29
N GLU A 298 -6.03 12.67 -9.65
CA GLU A 298 -5.78 13.26 -10.97
C GLU A 298 -4.29 13.30 -11.30
N GLU A 299 -3.48 13.82 -10.37
CA GLU A 299 -2.01 13.86 -10.52
C GLU A 299 -1.44 12.45 -10.63
N ASP A 300 -1.97 11.49 -9.86
CA ASP A 300 -1.54 10.11 -9.92
C ASP A 300 -1.86 9.45 -11.27
N ARG A 301 -3.02 9.73 -11.87
CA ARG A 301 -3.36 9.21 -13.20
C ARG A 301 -2.50 9.87 -14.29
N ALA A 302 -2.38 11.19 -14.26
CA ALA A 302 -1.61 11.96 -15.24
C ALA A 302 -0.16 11.47 -15.33
N MET A 303 0.48 11.19 -14.18
CA MET A 303 1.85 10.66 -14.13
C MET A 303 2.02 9.34 -14.90
N PHE A 304 1.01 8.46 -14.90
CA PHE A 304 1.05 7.20 -15.65
C PHE A 304 0.69 7.41 -17.12
N GLU A 305 -0.29 8.27 -17.41
CA GLU A 305 -0.72 8.60 -18.78
C GLU A 305 0.39 9.29 -19.58
N GLU A 306 1.15 10.21 -18.97
CA GLU A 306 2.30 10.88 -19.60
C GLU A 306 3.42 9.90 -20.00
N LEU A 307 3.49 8.74 -19.33
CA LEU A 307 4.40 7.65 -19.64
C LEU A 307 3.82 6.64 -20.65
N GLY A 308 2.63 6.91 -21.19
CA GLY A 308 1.92 6.06 -22.15
C GLY A 308 1.31 4.81 -21.52
N LEU A 309 1.00 4.83 -20.22
CA LEU A 309 0.46 3.69 -19.49
C LEU A 309 -1.07 3.74 -19.40
N ASN A 310 -1.69 2.57 -19.49
CA ASN A 310 -3.15 2.45 -19.47
C ASN A 310 -3.68 2.54 -18.03
N VAL A 311 -4.35 3.64 -17.70
CA VAL A 311 -5.03 3.86 -16.42
C VAL A 311 -6.54 3.60 -16.48
N ALA A 312 -7.10 3.26 -17.63
CA ALA A 312 -8.54 3.08 -17.82
C ALA A 312 -9.01 1.73 -17.29
N ARG A 313 -9.95 1.70 -16.34
CA ARG A 313 -10.50 0.46 -15.79
C ARG A 313 -11.27 -0.34 -16.85
N GLN A 314 -11.15 -1.66 -16.81
CA GLN A 314 -11.94 -2.56 -17.66
C GLN A 314 -13.42 -2.65 -17.22
N PRO A 315 -14.38 -2.92 -18.12
CA PRO A 315 -15.81 -2.97 -17.80
C PRO A 315 -16.20 -3.99 -16.72
N ASP A 316 -15.47 -5.11 -16.65
CA ASP A 316 -15.69 -6.26 -15.77
C ASP A 316 -14.69 -6.36 -14.61
N ASN A 317 -13.87 -5.33 -14.39
CA ASN A 317 -12.75 -5.31 -13.45
C ASN A 317 -13.04 -5.85 -12.04
N GLY A 318 -14.27 -5.65 -11.53
CA GLY A 318 -14.73 -6.19 -10.26
C GLY A 318 -15.24 -7.64 -10.32
N ALA A 319 -15.81 -8.07 -11.44
CA ALA A 319 -16.41 -9.40 -11.60
C ALA A 319 -15.40 -10.46 -12.10
N ASP A 320 -14.48 -10.06 -12.98
CA ASP A 320 -13.34 -10.86 -13.44
C ASP A 320 -12.02 -10.16 -13.07
N PRO A 321 -11.57 -10.33 -11.82
CA PRO A 321 -10.44 -9.58 -11.30
C PRO A 321 -9.13 -10.16 -11.83
N ARG A 322 -8.69 -9.65 -12.97
CA ARG A 322 -7.30 -9.82 -13.44
C ARG A 322 -6.32 -9.27 -12.39
N PRO A 323 -5.11 -9.83 -12.24
CA PRO A 323 -4.13 -9.29 -11.29
C PRO A 323 -3.84 -7.80 -11.53
N ASP A 324 -3.74 -7.40 -12.80
CA ASP A 324 -3.57 -6.04 -13.30
C ASP A 324 -4.64 -5.69 -14.34
N ASN A 325 -4.41 -4.61 -15.08
CA ASN A 325 -5.34 -4.06 -16.06
C ASN A 325 -4.90 -4.29 -17.52
N ARG A 326 -4.12 -5.35 -17.80
CA ARG A 326 -3.64 -5.65 -19.16
C ARG A 326 -4.78 -6.02 -20.13
N SER A 327 -4.69 -5.53 -21.37
CA SER A 327 -5.58 -5.94 -22.47
C SER A 327 -5.29 -7.38 -22.90
N GLY A 328 -6.33 -8.17 -23.22
CA GLY A 328 -6.17 -9.50 -23.84
C GLY A 328 -5.91 -10.68 -22.90
N TRP A 329 -6.13 -10.54 -21.59
CA TRP A 329 -6.11 -11.68 -20.64
C TRP A 329 -7.18 -12.75 -20.97
N LEU A 330 -8.25 -12.35 -21.68
CA LEU A 330 -9.34 -13.19 -22.13
C LEU A 330 -9.07 -13.68 -23.55
N ALA A 331 -8.26 -14.73 -23.73
CA ALA A 331 -8.32 -15.51 -24.96
C ALA A 331 -9.62 -16.35 -24.94
N GLY A 332 -10.75 -15.71 -25.26
CA GLY A 332 -12.08 -16.31 -25.38
C GLY A 332 -13.14 -15.28 -25.80
N GLU A 333 -14.11 -15.70 -26.62
CA GLU A 333 -15.09 -14.80 -27.25
C GLU A 333 -15.98 -14.08 -26.22
N THR A 334 -16.10 -12.75 -26.39
CA THR A 334 -16.88 -11.85 -25.55
C THR A 334 -18.36 -11.88 -25.97
N PRO A 335 -19.32 -12.12 -25.05
CA PRO A 335 -20.73 -11.85 -25.33
C PRO A 335 -20.97 -10.35 -25.48
N ASP A 336 -21.68 -9.95 -26.52
CA ASP A 336 -22.07 -8.56 -26.76
C ASP A 336 -23.20 -8.14 -25.79
N VAL A 337 -22.79 -7.62 -24.63
CA VAL A 337 -23.69 -7.11 -23.57
C VAL A 337 -24.06 -5.63 -23.77
N ILE A 338 -23.57 -4.96 -24.83
CA ILE A 338 -23.86 -3.54 -25.06
C ILE A 338 -25.29 -3.35 -25.59
N ALA A 339 -25.84 -4.31 -26.32
CA ALA A 339 -27.20 -4.24 -26.84
C ALA A 339 -28.30 -4.41 -25.75
N GLU A 340 -28.03 -5.13 -24.65
CA GLU A 340 -29.00 -5.35 -23.56
C GLU A 340 -28.95 -4.26 -22.48
N ALA A 341 -27.78 -3.67 -22.19
CA ALA A 341 -27.63 -2.70 -21.10
C ALA A 341 -28.20 -1.30 -21.43
N LEU A 342 -28.35 -0.95 -22.71
CA LEU A 342 -28.78 0.38 -23.15
C LEU A 342 -30.29 0.57 -23.26
N ALA A 343 -31.09 -0.45 -22.93
CA ALA A 343 -32.54 -0.40 -23.12
C ALA A 343 -33.32 0.37 -22.04
N ASP A 344 -32.82 0.53 -20.79
CA ASP A 344 -33.74 0.85 -19.67
C ASP A 344 -33.23 1.72 -18.50
N THR A 345 -32.22 2.60 -18.67
CA THR A 345 -31.78 3.46 -17.53
C THR A 345 -32.14 4.95 -17.71
N PRO A 346 -33.04 5.54 -16.89
CA PRO A 346 -33.30 6.98 -16.87
C PRO A 346 -32.27 7.75 -16.01
N PRO A 347 -32.03 9.06 -16.23
CA PRO A 347 -30.99 9.79 -15.53
C PRO A 347 -31.56 10.59 -14.35
N VAL A 348 -31.11 10.31 -13.12
CA VAL A 348 -30.77 11.32 -12.10
C VAL A 348 -29.80 10.66 -11.11
N LEU A 349 -28.59 11.21 -10.93
CA LEU A 349 -27.79 10.95 -9.75
C LEU A 349 -27.61 12.28 -9.02
N ASP A 350 -28.18 12.37 -7.82
CA ASP A 350 -27.95 13.51 -6.93
C ASP A 350 -26.64 13.24 -6.16
N LEU A 351 -25.61 14.03 -6.47
CA LEU A 351 -24.28 13.87 -5.89
C LEU A 351 -24.16 14.76 -4.65
N HIS A 352 -24.34 14.16 -3.48
CA HIS A 352 -23.88 14.75 -2.22
C HIS A 352 -22.42 14.38 -2.01
N LEU A 353 -21.50 15.34 -2.25
CA LEU A 353 -20.12 15.22 -1.83
C LEU A 353 -20.04 15.43 -0.32
N TRP A 354 -19.67 14.36 0.39
CA TRP A 354 -19.48 14.34 1.83
C TRP A 354 -18.12 14.95 2.22
N ASP A 355 -18.12 15.79 3.26
CA ASP A 355 -16.91 16.31 3.90
C ASP A 355 -16.34 15.25 4.87
N PRO A 356 -15.15 14.68 4.60
CA PRO A 356 -14.54 13.65 5.44
C PRO A 356 -14.25 14.09 6.88
N ALA A 357 -14.34 15.39 7.20
CA ALA A 357 -14.20 15.89 8.56
C ALA A 357 -15.39 15.55 9.48
N SER A 358 -16.56 15.16 8.94
CA SER A 358 -17.83 15.18 9.71
C SER A 358 -18.27 13.88 10.39
N GLN A 359 -17.57 12.75 10.21
CA GLN A 359 -17.92 11.48 10.91
C GLN A 359 -16.78 10.84 11.71
N LEU A 360 -15.61 11.47 11.76
CA LEU A 360 -14.53 11.01 12.60
C LEU A 360 -14.63 11.68 13.97
N ARG A 361 -15.10 10.93 14.97
CA ARG A 361 -14.94 11.33 16.38
C ARG A 361 -13.47 11.18 16.73
N PHE A 362 -12.66 12.19 16.42
CA PHE A 362 -11.25 12.22 16.76
C PHE A 362 -11.09 12.27 18.27
N ALA A 363 -10.31 11.33 18.82
CA ALA A 363 -9.91 11.34 20.21
C ALA A 363 -8.38 11.28 20.29
N ALA A 364 -7.78 12.25 20.97
CA ALA A 364 -6.35 12.23 21.29
C ALA A 364 -6.02 11.10 22.27
N LYS A 365 -4.77 10.60 22.22
CA LYS A 365 -4.27 9.60 23.18
C LYS A 365 -4.25 10.21 24.58
N ARG A 366 -4.94 9.60 25.55
CA ARG A 366 -4.96 10.07 26.95
C ARG A 366 -3.67 9.74 27.70
N SER A 367 -3.01 8.64 27.34
CA SER A 367 -1.73 8.21 27.90
C SER A 367 -0.98 7.34 26.89
N VAL A 368 0.35 7.39 26.96
CA VAL A 368 1.25 6.57 26.14
C VAL A 368 2.06 5.67 27.08
N PRO A 369 1.84 4.34 27.08
CA PRO A 369 2.66 3.42 27.88
C PRO A 369 4.10 3.35 27.32
N PRO A 370 5.09 2.98 28.15
CA PRO A 370 6.45 2.75 27.68
C PRO A 370 6.47 1.63 26.63
N ARG A 371 7.36 1.76 25.64
CA ARG A 371 7.53 0.74 24.59
C ARG A 371 8.04 -0.59 25.19
N PRO A 372 7.56 -1.75 24.71
CA PRO A 372 8.00 -3.05 25.24
C PRO A 372 9.49 -3.34 25.02
N ASP A 373 10.07 -2.78 23.94
CA ASP A 373 11.49 -2.86 23.61
C ASP A 373 12.37 -1.88 24.41
N GLY A 374 11.77 -1.00 25.23
CA GLY A 374 12.46 0.02 26.00
C GLY A 374 13.04 1.19 25.19
N ALA A 375 12.86 1.19 23.86
CA ALA A 375 13.35 2.27 23.01
C ALA A 375 12.56 3.58 23.25
N PRO A 376 13.19 4.76 23.11
CA PRO A 376 12.48 6.02 23.21
C PRO A 376 11.68 6.33 21.93
N ASN A 377 10.62 7.13 22.05
CA ASN A 377 10.05 7.86 20.92
C ASN A 377 10.94 9.08 20.61
N THR A 378 11.00 9.48 19.34
CA THR A 378 11.95 10.48 18.83
C THR A 378 11.23 11.55 17.99
N GLY A 379 11.85 12.72 17.76
CA GLY A 379 11.32 13.76 16.87
C GLY A 379 10.32 14.77 17.44
N GLN A 380 9.83 14.62 18.68
CA GLN A 380 8.87 15.57 19.25
C GLN A 380 9.41 16.99 19.50
N ASN A 381 10.72 17.14 19.74
CA ASN A 381 11.33 18.45 20.05
C ASN A 381 11.63 19.30 18.80
N ARG A 382 11.48 18.75 17.59
CA ARG A 382 11.69 19.48 16.32
C ARG A 382 10.49 20.35 15.95
N THR A 383 9.27 19.89 16.24
CA THR A 383 8.02 20.60 15.91
C THR A 383 7.78 21.83 16.77
N THR A 384 8.25 21.88 18.01
CA THR A 384 8.19 23.09 18.85
C THR A 384 9.07 24.21 18.29
N ARG A 385 10.30 23.87 17.85
CA ARG A 385 11.23 24.84 17.24
C ARG A 385 10.80 25.29 15.84
N GLU A 386 10.29 24.39 14.99
CA GLU A 386 9.79 24.76 13.66
C GLU A 386 8.43 25.48 13.72
N GLY A 387 7.59 25.14 14.71
CA GLY A 387 6.33 25.84 15.00
C GLY A 387 6.55 27.28 15.49
N GLU A 388 7.56 27.51 16.34
CA GLU A 388 8.00 28.85 16.74
C GLU A 388 8.64 29.63 15.58
N ALA A 389 9.44 28.97 14.73
CA ALA A 389 10.05 29.58 13.55
C ALA A 389 9.03 29.97 12.45
N ARG A 390 7.93 29.21 12.29
CA ARG A 390 6.81 29.58 11.41
C ARG A 390 5.96 30.71 11.98
N ARG A 391 5.76 30.79 13.30
CA ARG A 391 5.03 31.89 13.96
C ARG A 391 5.80 33.21 13.93
N THR A 392 7.13 33.17 13.99
CA THR A 392 7.99 34.37 13.90
C THR A 392 8.19 34.88 12.47
N ARG A 393 7.93 34.07 11.44
CA ARG A 393 7.91 34.51 10.03
C ARG A 393 6.54 34.99 9.53
N ALA A 394 5.50 34.81 10.33
CA ALA A 394 4.13 35.25 10.05
C ALA A 394 3.69 36.46 10.91
N ALA A 395 4.63 37.07 11.64
CA ALA A 395 4.42 38.25 12.48
C ALA A 395 5.11 39.48 11.88
#